data_AF-A0A830C000-F1
#
_entry.id   AF-A0A830C000-F1
#
_cell.length_a   1.000
_cell.length_b   1.000
_cell.length_c   1.000
_cell.angle_alpha   90.00
_cell.angle_beta   90.00
_cell.angle_gamma   90.00
#
_symmetry.space_group_name_H-M   'P 1'
#
loop_
_entity.id
_entity.type
_entity.pdbx_description
1 polymer ?
#
loop_
_entity_poly.entity_id
_entity_poly.type
_entity_poly.pdbx_seq_one_letter_code
_entity_poly.pdbx_strand_id
1 'polypeptide(L)'
;MSVFTFVPAASVYGSSWTDWHRVFAHTKPVGSTDFIICLPAHGAVIGSWFGAWPMPLDWERPWQEWPVCVTYGAILGYLVGMVVSSGFIIVFNNRRHHGKGD
;
A
#
# COMPACT_ATOMS: atom_id res chain seq x y z
N MET A 1 10.06 -3.81 -0.49
CA MET A 1 8.81 -3.84 -1.29
C MET A 1 8.02 -5.10 -1.03
N SER A 2 8.56 -6.26 -1.41
CA SER A 2 7.89 -7.55 -1.35
C SER A 2 7.33 -7.87 0.04
N VAL A 3 8.11 -7.64 1.11
CA VAL A 3 7.64 -7.89 2.48
C VAL A 3 6.40 -7.07 2.83
N PHE A 4 6.38 -5.77 2.49
CA PHE A 4 5.23 -4.88 2.74
C PHE A 4 3.97 -5.26 1.96
N THR A 5 4.13 -5.94 0.82
CA THR A 5 3.03 -6.37 -0.03
C THR A 5 2.51 -7.76 0.35
N PHE A 6 3.42 -8.72 0.55
CA PHE A 6 3.08 -10.13 0.68
C PHE A 6 2.75 -10.55 2.10
N VAL A 7 3.41 -9.99 3.13
CA VAL A 7 3.17 -10.38 4.52
C VAL A 7 1.74 -10.07 5.00
N PRO A 8 1.21 -8.84 4.86
CA PRO A 8 -0.16 -8.55 5.28
C PRO A 8 -1.18 -9.35 4.45
N ALA A 9 -0.97 -9.49 3.14
CA ALA A 9 -1.84 -10.28 2.28
C ALA A 9 -1.85 -11.77 2.66
N ALA A 10 -0.68 -12.37 2.92
CA ALA A 10 -0.58 -13.76 3.35
C ALA A 10 -1.18 -13.99 4.73
N SER A 11 -1.02 -13.04 5.66
CA SER A 11 -1.59 -13.15 7.01
C SER A 11 -3.12 -13.10 7.02
N VAL A 12 -3.75 -12.39 6.08
CA VAL A 12 -5.21 -12.20 6.04
C VAL A 12 -5.90 -13.19 5.11
N TYR A 13 -5.37 -13.42 3.91
CA TYR A 13 -6.00 -14.29 2.92
C TYR A 13 -5.48 -15.74 2.94
N GLY A 14 -4.36 -16.00 3.63
CA GLY A 14 -3.74 -17.33 3.66
C GLY A 14 -3.47 -17.87 2.26
N SER A 15 -3.93 -19.10 1.99
CA SER A 15 -3.74 -19.83 0.73
C SER A 15 -4.85 -19.61 -0.32
N SER A 16 -5.76 -18.66 -0.10
CA SER A 16 -6.92 -18.47 -0.99
C SER A 16 -6.53 -17.82 -2.33
N TRP A 17 -6.28 -18.64 -3.35
CA TRP A 17 -5.84 -18.18 -4.67
C TRP A 17 -6.81 -17.18 -5.34
N THR A 18 -8.11 -17.33 -5.09
CA THR A 18 -9.16 -16.44 -5.63
C THR A 18 -9.07 -15.03 -5.06
N ASP A 19 -8.76 -14.89 -3.77
CA ASP A 19 -8.64 -13.59 -3.11
C ASP A 19 -7.35 -12.88 -3.52
N TRP A 20 -6.24 -13.61 -3.67
CA TRP A 20 -4.98 -13.08 -4.19
C TRP A 20 -5.14 -12.48 -5.59
N HIS A 21 -5.76 -13.21 -6.52
CA HIS A 21 -6.02 -12.70 -7.87
C HIS A 21 -6.97 -11.50 -7.88
N ARG A 22 -7.97 -11.48 -6.99
CA ARG A 22 -8.91 -10.35 -6.90
C ARG A 22 -8.21 -9.07 -6.42
N VAL A 23 -7.38 -9.18 -5.39
CA VAL A 23 -6.73 -8.03 -4.75
C VAL A 23 -5.58 -7.48 -5.58
N PHE A 24 -4.76 -8.34 -6.18
CA PHE A 24 -3.56 -7.92 -6.91
C PHE A 24 -3.75 -7.77 -8.43
N ALA A 25 -4.54 -8.63 -9.07
CA ALA A 25 -4.70 -8.57 -10.53
C ALA A 25 -5.91 -7.72 -10.96
N HIS A 26 -6.99 -7.72 -10.16
CA HIS A 26 -8.20 -6.98 -10.50
C HIS A 26 -8.34 -5.65 -9.75
N THR A 27 -7.58 -5.43 -8.68
CA THR A 27 -7.61 -4.22 -7.85
C THR A 27 -9.05 -3.83 -7.47
N LYS A 28 -9.90 -4.83 -7.20
CA LYS A 28 -11.31 -4.65 -6.80
C LYS A 28 -11.48 -4.96 -5.31
N PRO A 29 -11.17 -4.00 -4.42
CA PRO A 29 -11.44 -4.17 -2.98
C PRO A 29 -12.95 -4.18 -2.73
N VAL A 30 -13.46 -5.26 -2.14
CA VAL A 30 -14.90 -5.44 -1.87
C VAL A 30 -15.23 -5.11 -0.41
N GLY A 31 -14.27 -5.36 0.49
CA GLY A 31 -14.39 -5.10 1.93
C GLY A 31 -13.33 -4.15 2.48
N SER A 32 -13.57 -3.63 3.70
CA SER A 32 -12.63 -2.74 4.40
C SER A 32 -11.24 -3.38 4.58
N THR A 33 -11.17 -4.68 4.80
CA THR A 33 -9.92 -5.45 4.92
C THR A 33 -9.09 -5.41 3.62
N ASP A 34 -9.75 -5.45 2.46
CA ASP A 34 -9.09 -5.41 1.16
C ASP A 34 -8.44 -4.05 0.93
N PHE A 35 -9.09 -2.97 1.38
CA PHE A 35 -8.50 -1.62 1.32
C PHE A 35 -7.28 -1.48 2.23
N ILE A 36 -7.27 -2.10 3.42
CA ILE A 36 -6.12 -2.07 4.34
C ILE A 36 -4.90 -2.74 3.74
N ILE A 37 -5.08 -3.74 2.88
CA ILE A 37 -3.96 -4.50 2.29
C ILE A 37 -3.54 -3.89 0.95
N CYS A 38 -4.51 -3.54 0.11
CA CYS A 38 -4.27 -3.10 -1.25
C CYS A 38 -3.61 -1.70 -1.30
N LEU A 39 -4.12 -0.73 -0.54
CA LEU A 39 -3.64 0.66 -0.62
C LEU A 39 -2.19 0.83 -0.12
N PRO A 40 -1.77 0.27 1.02
CA PRO A 40 -0.37 0.32 1.44
C PRO A 40 0.57 -0.42 0.50
N ALA A 41 0.15 -1.55 -0.07
CA ALA A 41 0.94 -2.29 -1.04
C ALA A 41 1.23 -1.45 -2.30
N HIS A 42 0.21 -0.80 -2.86
CA HIS A 42 0.38 0.11 -4.00
C HIS A 42 1.20 1.33 -3.60
N GLY A 43 0.96 1.88 -2.40
CA GLY A 43 1.73 2.98 -1.84
C GLY A 43 3.23 2.66 -1.75
N ALA A 44 3.60 1.46 -1.31
CA ALA A 44 5.00 1.02 -1.26
C ALA A 44 5.66 0.94 -2.64
N VAL A 45 4.94 0.41 -3.65
CA VAL A 45 5.45 0.31 -5.03
C VAL A 45 5.63 1.70 -5.64
N ILE A 46 4.62 2.56 -5.53
CA ILE A 46 4.68 3.94 -6.05
C ILE A 46 5.77 4.73 -5.32
N GLY A 47 5.83 4.63 -4.00
CA GLY A 47 6.85 5.28 -3.18
C GLY A 47 8.26 4.81 -3.53
N SER A 48 8.45 3.52 -3.81
CA SER A 48 9.74 2.99 -4.27
C SER A 48 10.18 3.52 -5.61
N TRP A 49 9.23 3.70 -6.52
CA TRP A 49 9.49 4.25 -7.85
C TRP A 49 9.95 5.71 -7.77
N PHE A 50 9.27 6.52 -6.96
CA PHE A 50 9.72 7.88 -6.65
C PHE A 50 11.05 7.90 -5.88
N GLY A 51 11.28 6.94 -4.99
CA GLY A 51 12.54 6.77 -4.28
C GLY A 51 13.73 6.44 -5.19
N ALA A 52 13.50 5.99 -6.44
CA ALA A 52 14.56 5.78 -7.41
C ALA A 52 14.99 7.07 -8.14
N TRP A 53 14.15 8.11 -8.14
CA TRP A 53 14.42 9.36 -8.85
C TRP A 53 15.65 10.15 -8.38
N PRO A 54 16.02 10.18 -7.09
CA PRO A 54 17.21 10.88 -6.66
C PRO A 54 18.47 10.26 -7.26
N MET A 55 18.52 8.93 -7.44
CA MET A 55 19.73 8.17 -7.76
C MET A 55 20.52 8.68 -8.98
N PRO A 56 19.91 9.00 -10.15
CA PRO A 56 20.65 9.43 -11.34
C PRO A 56 21.38 10.77 -11.20
N LEU A 57 21.03 11.60 -10.21
CA LEU A 57 21.72 12.86 -9.94
C LEU A 57 23.07 12.67 -9.24
N ASP A 58 23.41 11.42 -8.89
CA ASP A 58 24.50 10.94 -8.03
C ASP A 58 25.40 12.02 -7.43
N TRP A 59 25.01 12.54 -6.27
CA TRP A 59 25.77 13.59 -5.57
C TRP A 59 26.90 13.00 -4.70
N GLU A 60 27.29 11.74 -4.95
CA GLU A 60 28.31 10.99 -4.20
C GLU A 60 27.99 10.97 -2.70
N ARG A 61 26.71 10.82 -2.35
CA ARG A 61 26.26 10.78 -0.95
C ARG A 61 25.83 9.37 -0.56
N PRO A 62 26.17 8.93 0.67
CA PRO A 62 25.84 7.59 1.13
C PRO A 62 24.33 7.34 1.22
N TRP A 63 23.50 8.38 1.36
CA TRP A 63 22.04 8.23 1.36
C TRP A 63 21.46 7.95 -0.04
N GLN A 64 22.22 8.23 -1.10
CA GLN A 64 21.81 8.09 -2.49
C GLN A 64 22.15 6.72 -3.09
N GLU A 65 22.95 5.93 -2.38
CA GLU A 65 23.33 4.58 -2.79
C GLU A 65 22.10 3.68 -2.95
N TRP A 66 22.14 2.81 -3.95
CA TRP A 66 21.13 1.77 -4.08
C TRP A 66 21.33 0.71 -2.99
N PRO A 67 20.27 0.24 -2.30
CA PRO A 67 18.85 0.53 -2.46
C PRO A 67 18.28 1.51 -1.40
N VAL A 68 19.10 2.37 -0.81
CA VAL A 68 18.76 3.20 0.36
C VAL A 68 17.59 4.16 0.04
N CYS A 69 17.71 4.99 -0.99
CA CYS A 69 16.64 5.92 -1.39
C CYS A 69 15.33 5.20 -1.73
N VAL A 70 15.43 4.09 -2.46
CA VAL A 70 14.29 3.25 -2.85
C VAL A 70 13.60 2.67 -1.61
N THR A 71 14.36 2.26 -0.60
CA THR A 71 13.83 1.70 0.65
C THR A 71 13.10 2.75 1.48
N TYR A 72 13.64 3.97 1.59
CA TYR A 72 12.93 5.07 2.25
C TYR A 72 11.64 5.44 1.52
N GLY A 73 11.68 5.51 0.18
CA GLY A 73 10.49 5.71 -0.64
C GLY A 73 9.42 4.63 -0.41
N ALA A 74 9.83 3.37 -0.28
CA ALA A 74 8.96 2.25 0.09
C ALA A 74 8.18 2.51 1.37
N ILE A 75 8.93 2.83 2.42
CA ILE A 75 8.44 2.91 3.78
C ILE A 75 7.48 4.09 3.88
N LEU A 76 7.89 5.24 3.33
CA LEU A 76 7.06 6.43 3.28
C LEU A 76 5.77 6.18 2.49
N GLY A 77 5.87 5.58 1.31
CA GLY A 77 4.71 5.24 0.49
C GLY A 77 3.75 4.26 1.17
N TYR A 78 4.29 3.26 1.88
CA TYR A 78 3.50 2.32 2.67
C TYR A 78 2.77 3.01 3.83
N LEU A 79 3.46 3.87 4.59
CA LEU A 79 2.89 4.65 5.69
C LEU A 79 1.74 5.55 5.21
N VAL A 80 1.96 6.28 4.11
CA VAL A 80 0.93 7.11 3.48
C VAL A 80 -0.27 6.24 3.06
N GLY A 81 -0.01 5.10 2.42
CA GLY A 81 -1.08 4.17 2.03
C GLY A 81 -1.89 3.64 3.22
N MET A 82 -1.28 3.41 4.39
CA MET A 82 -2.00 3.01 5.61
C MET A 82 -2.90 4.13 6.13
N VAL A 83 -2.42 5.37 6.15
CA VAL A 83 -3.21 6.54 6.58
C VAL A 83 -4.39 6.75 5.64
N VAL A 84 -4.14 6.72 4.33
CA VAL A 84 -5.19 6.87 3.31
C VAL A 84 -6.23 5.76 3.42
N SER A 85 -5.80 4.51 3.59
CA SER A 85 -6.70 3.38 3.78
C SER A 85 -7.59 3.52 5.01
N SER A 86 -7.00 3.88 6.15
CA SER A 86 -7.73 4.11 7.39
C SER A 86 -8.76 5.23 7.24
N GLY A 87 -8.37 6.35 6.64
CA GLY A 87 -9.27 7.46 6.35
C GLY A 87 -10.43 7.05 5.43
N PHE A 88 -10.14 6.29 4.37
CA PHE A 88 -11.15 5.81 3.43
C PHE A 88 -12.19 4.91 4.12
N ILE A 89 -11.73 4.00 4.98
CA ILE A 89 -12.61 3.10 5.74
C ILE A 89 -13.49 3.88 6.71
N ILE A 90 -12.94 4.84 7.43
CA ILE A 90 -13.71 5.69 8.36
C ILE A 90 -14.80 6.47 7.60
N VAL A 91 -14.43 7.11 6.49
CA VAL A 91 -15.38 7.87 5.66
C VAL A 91 -16.47 6.94 5.10
N PHE A 92 -16.09 5.78 4.57
CA PHE A 92 -17.04 4.83 4.00
C PHE A 92 -17.99 4.26 5.06
N ASN A 93 -17.48 3.98 6.27
CA ASN A 93 -18.29 3.50 7.37
C ASN A 93 -19.28 4.57 7.85
N ASN A 94 -18.82 5.82 7.99
CA ASN A 94 -19.71 6.94 8.35
C ASN A 94 -20.84 7.13 7.34
N ARG A 95 -20.56 7.01 6.03
CA ARG A 95 -21.60 7.09 4.99
C ARG A 95 -22.61 5.94 5.06
N ARG A 96 -22.17 4.72 5.40
CA ARG A 96 -23.08 3.58 5.59
C ARG A 96 -24.00 3.74 6.80
N HIS A 97 -23.50 4.32 7.89
CA HIS A 97 -24.32 4.59 9.08
C HIS A 97 -25.38 5.66 8.81
N HIS A 98 -25.04 6.70 8.06
CA HIS A 98 -26.00 7.76 7.73
C HIS A 98 -27.15 7.28 6.83
N GLY A 99 -26.88 6.39 5.87
CA GLY A 99 -27.91 5.87 4.96
C GLY A 99 -28.86 4.79 5.53
N LYS A 100 -28.70 4.40 6.80
CA LYS A 100 -29.64 3.50 7.52
C LYS A 100 -30.57 4.25 8.49
N GLY A 101 -30.36 5.55 8.68
CA GLY A 101 -31.13 6.39 9.60
C GLY A 101 -32.27 7.18 8.95
N ASP A 102 -32.42 7.07 7.63
CA ASP A 102 -33.53 7.61 6.83
C ASP A 102 -34.47 6.48 6.39
#